data_AF-A0A1H6KJR9-F1
#
_entry.id   AF-A0A1H6KJR9-F1
#
_cell.length_a   1.000
_cell.length_b   1.000
_cell.length_c   1.000
_cell.angle_alpha   90.00
_cell.angle_beta   90.00
_cell.angle_gamma   90.00
#
_symmetry.space_group_name_H-M   'P 1'
#
loop_
_entity.id
_entity.type
_entity.pdbx_description
1 polymer ?
#
loop_
_entity_poly.entity_id
_entity_poly.type
_entity_poly.pdbx_seq_one_letter_code
_entity_poly.pdbx_strand_id
1 'polypeptide(L)'
;MAEKIQPILLEKAQKVVNLHKKNGDRIIVITATNSFVTRPIAQVYGIDELLATEPEMIAGRFTGKVLGEPCFQIGKVRKLKQWCEENNETLEGAYFYSDSHNDLPLLELVDNPIVVHGDDKLQKIAKERDWLSLDWT
;
A
#
# COMPACT_ATOMS: atom_id res chain seq x y z
N MET A 1 -15.96 5.99 -9.74
CA MET A 1 -15.70 6.43 -8.35
C MET A 1 -16.97 6.42 -7.50
N ALA A 2 -17.97 7.28 -7.76
CA ALA A 2 -19.14 7.44 -6.89
C ALA A 2 -19.98 6.17 -6.66
N GLU A 3 -20.26 5.40 -7.72
CA GLU A 3 -21.18 4.25 -7.60
C GLU A 3 -20.58 3.00 -6.96
N LYS A 4 -19.24 2.83 -7.03
CA LYS A 4 -18.58 1.56 -6.68
C LYS A 4 -17.51 1.68 -5.60
N ILE A 5 -16.89 2.85 -5.45
CA ILE A 5 -15.77 3.04 -4.50
C ILE A 5 -16.24 3.82 -3.27
N GLN A 6 -16.94 4.94 -3.44
CA GLN A 6 -17.40 5.75 -2.29
C GLN A 6 -18.21 4.95 -1.25
N PRO A 7 -19.13 4.03 -1.62
CA PRO A 7 -19.93 3.29 -0.66
C PRO A 7 -19.13 2.26 0.17
N ILE A 8 -17.91 1.92 -0.27
CA ILE A 8 -17.05 0.92 0.37
C ILE A 8 -15.80 1.54 0.99
N LEU A 9 -15.73 2.88 1.09
CA LEU A 9 -14.65 3.55 1.81
C LEU A 9 -14.75 3.22 3.29
N LEU A 10 -13.60 2.92 3.90
CA LEU A 10 -13.53 2.54 5.29
C LEU A 10 -13.19 3.77 6.14
N GLU A 11 -14.10 4.19 7.00
CA GLU A 11 -13.85 5.32 7.92
C GLU A 11 -12.65 5.04 8.84
N LYS A 12 -12.45 3.78 9.25
CA LYS A 12 -11.30 3.36 10.05
C LYS A 12 -9.98 3.57 9.31
N ALA A 13 -9.92 3.30 8.00
CA ALA A 13 -8.75 3.59 7.17
C ALA A 13 -8.48 5.10 7.12
N GLN A 14 -9.51 5.92 6.94
CA GLN A 14 -9.35 7.38 6.95
C GLN A 14 -8.82 7.91 8.30
N LYS A 15 -9.27 7.34 9.43
CA LYS A 15 -8.78 7.70 10.76
C LYS A 15 -7.30 7.38 10.93
N VAL A 16 -6.84 6.23 10.44
CA VAL A 16 -5.42 5.84 10.45
C VAL A 16 -4.58 6.80 9.60
N VAL A 17 -5.03 7.11 8.39
CA VAL A 17 -4.35 8.10 7.52
C VAL A 17 -4.25 9.47 8.21
N ASN A 18 -5.34 9.94 8.82
CA ASN A 18 -5.35 11.22 9.52
C ASN A 18 -4.43 11.23 10.76
N LEU A 19 -4.30 10.09 11.45
CA LEU A 19 -3.38 9.95 12.57
C LEU A 19 -1.93 10.10 12.11
N HIS A 20 -1.54 9.39 11.06
CA HIS A 20 -0.19 9.51 10.49
C HIS A 20 0.11 10.94 10.01
N LYS A 21 -0.84 11.58 9.32
CA LYS A 21 -0.71 13.00 8.92
C LYS A 21 -0.49 13.92 10.12
N LYS A 22 -1.23 13.68 11.21
CA LYS A 22 -1.11 14.48 12.45
C LYS A 22 0.25 14.29 13.13
N ASN A 23 0.83 13.10 13.03
CA ASN A 23 2.15 12.80 13.57
C ASN A 23 3.29 13.37 12.71
N GLY A 24 2.98 13.88 11.51
CA GLY A 24 3.98 14.36 10.56
C GLY A 24 4.57 13.25 9.69
N ASP A 25 3.96 12.07 9.67
CA ASP A 25 4.44 10.92 8.90
C ASP A 25 4.20 11.15 7.40
N ARG A 26 5.15 10.69 6.59
CA ARG A 26 4.99 10.61 5.13
C ARG A 26 4.22 9.34 4.79
N ILE A 27 3.15 9.49 4.00
CA ILE A 27 2.20 8.40 3.72
C ILE A 27 2.25 8.04 2.25
N ILE A 28 2.41 6.75 1.97
CA ILE A 28 2.47 6.20 0.62
C ILE A 28 1.57 4.98 0.51
N VAL A 29 0.86 4.87 -0.63
CA VAL A 29 0.15 3.63 -0.98
C VAL A 29 1.05 2.78 -1.86
N ILE A 30 1.21 1.50 -1.53
CA ILE A 30 1.95 0.53 -2.34
C ILE A 30 1.06 -0.66 -2.73
N THR A 31 0.89 -0.90 -4.03
CA THR A 31 -0.15 -1.84 -4.51
C THR A 31 0.18 -2.47 -5.86
N ALA A 32 -0.23 -3.73 -6.03
CA ALA A 32 -0.08 -4.43 -7.30
C ALA A 32 -1.09 -3.98 -8.35
N THR A 33 -2.25 -3.45 -7.92
CA THR A 33 -3.26 -2.91 -8.83
C THR A 33 -2.71 -1.70 -9.56
N ASN A 34 -3.07 -1.55 -10.84
CA ASN A 34 -2.48 -0.51 -11.67
C ASN A 34 -2.82 0.91 -11.21
N SER A 35 -1.91 1.85 -11.48
CA SER A 35 -1.98 3.25 -11.05
C SER A 35 -3.24 3.98 -11.55
N PHE A 36 -3.72 3.65 -12.75
CA PHE A 36 -4.93 4.25 -13.33
C PHE A 36 -6.17 4.00 -12.45
N VAL A 37 -6.30 2.80 -11.89
CA VAL A 37 -7.41 2.45 -10.99
C VAL A 37 -7.19 3.00 -9.59
N THR A 38 -5.97 2.93 -9.05
CA THR A 38 -5.70 3.17 -7.63
C THR A 38 -5.45 4.64 -7.29
N ARG A 39 -4.92 5.45 -8.21
CA ARG A 39 -4.62 6.86 -7.96
C ARG A 39 -5.83 7.69 -7.51
N PRO A 40 -7.01 7.60 -8.15
CA PRO A 40 -8.20 8.31 -7.67
C PRO A 40 -8.65 7.85 -6.28
N ILE A 41 -8.39 6.59 -5.92
CA ILE A 41 -8.76 6.04 -4.60
C ILE A 41 -7.83 6.60 -3.53
N ALA A 42 -6.51 6.59 -3.77
CA ALA A 42 -5.52 7.19 -2.85
C ALA A 42 -5.81 8.68 -2.60
N GLN A 43 -6.17 9.42 -3.66
CA GLN A 43 -6.54 10.84 -3.56
C GLN A 43 -7.78 11.09 -2.71
N VAL A 44 -8.75 10.17 -2.68
CA VAL A 44 -9.92 10.28 -1.79
C VAL A 44 -9.53 10.22 -0.32
N TYR A 45 -8.52 9.42 0.03
CA TYR A 45 -7.92 9.41 1.37
C TYR A 45 -6.95 10.59 1.61
N GLY A 46 -6.71 11.41 0.57
CA GLY A 46 -5.76 12.52 0.56
C GLY A 46 -4.30 12.05 0.61
N ILE A 47 -3.98 10.91 0.00
CA ILE A 47 -2.61 10.40 -0.13
C ILE A 47 -2.15 10.65 -1.56
N ASP A 48 -1.11 11.46 -1.71
CA ASP A 48 -0.59 11.86 -3.03
C ASP A 48 0.41 10.85 -3.60
N GLU A 49 1.10 10.12 -2.73
CA GLU A 49 2.18 9.22 -3.10
C GLU A 49 1.67 7.80 -3.33
N LEU A 50 2.02 7.25 -4.49
CA LEU A 50 1.56 5.95 -4.95
C LEU A 50 2.67 5.20 -5.66
N LEU A 51 3.00 4.03 -5.13
CA LEU A 51 3.81 3.01 -5.80
C LEU A 51 2.87 1.92 -6.32
N ALA A 52 2.60 1.96 -7.62
CA ALA A 52 1.69 1.01 -8.26
C ALA A 52 2.33 0.35 -9.47
N THR A 53 1.65 -0.66 -10.03
CA THR A 53 1.96 -1.17 -11.36
C THR A 53 1.57 -0.10 -12.39
N GLU A 54 2.51 0.36 -13.20
CA GLU A 54 2.23 1.37 -14.22
C GLU A 54 1.76 0.69 -15.52
N PRO A 55 0.55 0.99 -16.03
CA PRO A 55 0.11 0.45 -17.31
C PRO A 55 0.83 1.15 -18.46
N GLU A 56 1.29 0.39 -19.46
CA GLU A 56 1.91 0.97 -20.65
C GLU A 56 0.87 1.69 -21.50
N MET A 57 1.19 2.94 -21.87
CA MET A 57 0.38 3.76 -22.76
C MET A 57 1.21 4.20 -23.96
N ILE A 58 0.69 3.94 -25.17
CA ILE A 58 1.27 4.41 -26.42
C ILE A 58 0.20 5.20 -27.16
N ALA A 59 0.53 6.42 -27.58
CA ALA A 59 -0.38 7.34 -28.29
C ALA A 59 -1.76 7.50 -27.58
N GLY A 60 -1.74 7.60 -26.25
CA GLY A 60 -2.95 7.80 -25.43
C GLY A 60 -3.81 6.55 -25.22
N ARG A 61 -3.35 5.36 -25.61
CA ARG A 61 -4.08 4.10 -25.46
C ARG A 61 -3.31 3.10 -24.62
N PHE A 62 -4.01 2.38 -23.74
CA PHE A 62 -3.43 1.25 -23.02
C PHE A 62 -3.09 0.13 -23.99
N THR A 63 -1.86 -0.38 -23.90
CA THR A 63 -1.39 -1.49 -24.74
C THR A 63 -1.76 -2.86 -24.16
N GLY A 64 -2.19 -2.89 -22.90
CA GLY A 64 -2.40 -4.11 -22.11
C GLY A 64 -1.13 -4.64 -21.44
N LYS A 65 0.03 -4.02 -21.68
CA LYS A 65 1.30 -4.37 -21.03
C LYS A 65 1.56 -3.50 -19.79
N VAL A 66 2.52 -3.94 -18.99
CA VAL A 66 3.06 -3.17 -17.85
C VAL A 66 4.27 -2.38 -18.31
N LEU A 67 4.37 -1.13 -17.88
CA LEU A 67 5.54 -0.29 -18.03
C LEU A 67 6.52 -0.57 -16.86
N GLY A 68 7.71 -1.08 -17.18
CA GLY A 68 8.74 -1.40 -16.19
C GLY A 68 8.41 -2.62 -15.33
N GLU A 69 8.94 -2.66 -14.10
CA GLU A 69 8.69 -3.76 -13.16
C GLU A 69 7.30 -3.62 -12.50
N PRO A 70 6.48 -4.70 -12.45
CA PRO A 70 5.22 -4.70 -11.71
C PRO A 70 5.41 -4.51 -10.20
N CYS A 71 4.47 -3.85 -9.54
CA CYS A 71 4.51 -3.62 -8.09
C CYS A 71 3.93 -4.83 -7.33
N PHE A 72 4.54 -6.01 -7.49
CA PHE A 72 4.05 -7.26 -6.92
C PHE A 72 5.15 -8.03 -6.20
N GLN A 73 4.86 -8.54 -4.99
CA GLN A 73 5.79 -9.26 -4.12
C GLN A 73 7.13 -8.52 -4.00
N ILE A 74 8.24 -9.12 -4.45
CA ILE A 74 9.58 -8.52 -4.40
C ILE A 74 9.67 -7.19 -5.17
N GLY A 75 8.86 -7.01 -6.21
CA GLY A 75 8.78 -5.75 -6.96
C GLY A 75 8.24 -4.60 -6.11
N LYS A 76 7.40 -4.88 -5.10
CA LYS A 76 7.00 -3.86 -4.11
C LYS A 76 8.20 -3.42 -3.26
N VAL A 77 8.97 -4.38 -2.75
CA VAL A 77 10.17 -4.09 -1.94
C VAL A 77 11.18 -3.25 -2.72
N ARG A 78 11.45 -3.61 -3.99
CA ARG A 78 12.37 -2.87 -4.85
C ARG A 78 11.90 -1.43 -5.11
N LYS A 79 10.62 -1.25 -5.45
CA LYS A 79 10.04 0.08 -5.65
C LYS A 79 10.09 0.92 -4.39
N LEU A 80 9.79 0.34 -3.22
CA LEU A 80 9.88 1.06 -1.94
C LEU A 80 11.31 1.52 -1.66
N LYS A 81 12.30 0.63 -1.82
CA LYS A 81 13.72 0.97 -1.60
C LYS A 81 14.20 2.06 -2.56
N GLN A 82 13.89 1.93 -3.85
CA GLN A 82 14.21 2.96 -4.84
C GLN A 82 13.58 4.30 -4.47
N TRP A 83 12.31 4.29 -4.08
CA TRP A 83 11.62 5.49 -3.65
C TRP A 83 12.27 6.13 -2.41
N CYS A 84 12.67 5.33 -1.42
CA CYS A 84 13.39 5.81 -0.25
C CYS A 84 14.72 6.50 -0.64
N GLU A 85 15.50 5.86 -1.53
CA GLU A 85 16.76 6.42 -2.04
C GLU A 85 16.55 7.74 -2.79
N GLU A 86 15.57 7.82 -3.68
CA GLU A 86 15.26 9.03 -4.46
C GLU A 86 14.78 10.20 -3.60
N ASN A 87 14.19 9.90 -2.44
CA ASN A 87 13.58 10.88 -1.56
C ASN A 87 14.41 11.17 -0.29
N ASN A 88 15.57 10.51 -0.12
CA ASN A 88 16.37 10.52 1.11
C ASN A 88 15.55 10.15 2.37
N GLU A 89 14.69 9.14 2.25
CA GLU A 89 13.83 8.65 3.33
C GLU A 89 14.36 7.35 3.94
N THR A 90 14.03 7.11 5.20
CA THR A 90 14.33 5.86 5.92
C THR A 90 13.05 5.13 6.30
N LEU A 91 13.16 3.82 6.52
CA LEU A 91 12.06 2.99 7.07
C LEU A 91 12.14 2.83 8.58
N GLU A 92 13.09 3.49 9.24
CA GLU A 92 13.18 3.51 10.70
C GLU A 92 11.91 4.12 11.30
N GLY A 93 11.27 3.39 12.21
CA GLY A 93 9.99 3.73 12.80
C GLY A 93 8.79 3.58 11.86
N ALA A 94 8.98 3.04 10.65
CA ALA A 94 7.90 2.96 9.67
C ALA A 94 6.79 1.99 10.08
N TYR A 95 5.60 2.25 9.54
CA TYR A 95 4.41 1.42 9.68
C TYR A 95 4.06 0.82 8.33
N PHE A 96 3.59 -0.43 8.34
CA PHE A 96 3.11 -1.07 7.12
C PHE A 96 1.83 -1.85 7.38
N TYR A 97 0.79 -1.53 6.61
CA TYR A 97 -0.55 -2.11 6.72
C TYR A 97 -0.82 -3.02 5.52
N SER A 98 -1.16 -4.29 5.72
CA SER A 98 -1.54 -5.19 4.61
C SER A 98 -2.51 -6.29 5.03
N ASP A 99 -3.28 -6.76 4.04
CA ASP A 99 -4.25 -7.85 4.11
C ASP A 99 -3.72 -9.15 3.47
N SER A 100 -2.57 -9.12 2.80
CA SER A 100 -2.14 -10.22 1.94
C SER A 100 -0.76 -10.75 2.30
N HIS A 101 -0.62 -12.08 2.39
CA HIS A 101 0.67 -12.75 2.60
C HIS A 101 1.72 -12.42 1.52
N ASN A 102 1.33 -11.95 0.33
CA ASN A 102 2.27 -11.51 -0.69
C ASN A 102 3.13 -10.32 -0.24
N ASP A 103 2.67 -9.57 0.77
CA ASP A 103 3.36 -8.41 1.32
C ASP A 103 4.15 -8.74 2.58
N LEU A 104 4.26 -10.03 2.94
CA LEU A 104 5.09 -10.48 4.06
C LEU A 104 6.51 -9.89 4.03
N PRO A 105 7.22 -9.81 2.87
CA PRO A 105 8.54 -9.19 2.83
C PRO A 105 8.56 -7.70 3.20
N LEU A 106 7.44 -6.97 3.02
CA LEU A 106 7.33 -5.57 3.44
C LEU A 106 6.97 -5.45 4.92
N LEU A 107 6.08 -6.31 5.42
CA LEU A 107 5.76 -6.39 6.85
C LEU A 107 7.02 -6.73 7.66
N GLU A 108 7.89 -7.60 7.14
CA GLU A 108 9.17 -7.95 7.77
C GLU A 108 10.22 -6.82 7.72
N LEU A 109 10.02 -5.81 6.88
CA LEU A 109 10.99 -4.75 6.64
C LEU A 109 10.83 -3.54 7.58
N VAL A 110 9.66 -3.39 8.20
CA VAL A 110 9.31 -2.22 9.01
C VAL A 110 9.27 -2.56 10.51
N ASP A 111 9.42 -1.53 11.34
CA ASP A 111 9.37 -1.69 12.81
C ASP A 111 7.94 -1.94 13.32
N ASN A 112 6.92 -1.45 12.60
CA ASN A 112 5.53 -1.54 13.02
C ASN A 112 4.65 -2.24 11.96
N PRO A 113 4.76 -3.57 11.79
CA PRO A 113 3.88 -4.33 10.90
C PRO A 113 2.47 -4.48 11.48
N ILE A 114 1.47 -4.18 10.65
CA ILE A 114 0.07 -4.24 11.04
C ILE A 114 -0.71 -5.03 9.97
N VAL A 115 -1.37 -6.08 10.42
CA VAL A 115 -2.24 -6.89 9.57
C VAL A 115 -3.65 -6.33 9.61
N VAL A 116 -4.25 -6.07 8.46
CA VAL A 116 -5.62 -5.56 8.34
C VAL A 116 -6.39 -6.52 7.48
N HIS A 117 -7.39 -7.21 8.02
CA HIS A 117 -8.16 -8.22 7.24
C HIS A 117 -7.28 -9.28 6.56
N GLY A 118 -6.17 -9.66 7.21
CA GLY A 118 -5.21 -10.64 6.68
C GLY A 118 -5.84 -11.94 6.22
N ASP A 119 -5.35 -12.49 5.10
CA ASP A 119 -5.67 -13.86 4.68
C ASP A 119 -5.22 -14.91 5.72
N ASP A 120 -5.73 -16.14 5.61
CA ASP A 120 -5.46 -17.21 6.58
C ASP A 120 -3.96 -17.46 6.84
N LYS A 121 -3.12 -17.32 5.79
CA LYS A 121 -1.67 -17.50 5.93
C LYS A 121 -1.07 -16.34 6.71
N LEU A 122 -1.46 -15.11 6.38
CA LEU A 122 -0.96 -13.92 7.04
C LEU A 122 -1.42 -13.86 8.51
N GLN A 123 -2.67 -14.24 8.82
CA GLN A 123 -3.17 -14.28 10.20
C GLN A 123 -2.40 -15.28 11.06
N LYS A 124 -2.06 -16.45 10.50
CA LYS A 124 -1.23 -17.43 11.20
C LYS A 124 0.15 -16.85 11.55
N ILE A 125 0.79 -16.19 10.58
CA ILE A 125 2.10 -15.55 10.80
C ILE A 125 1.99 -14.41 11.81
N ALA A 126 0.96 -13.57 11.72
CA ALA A 126 0.73 -12.48 12.65
C ALA A 126 0.62 -12.99 14.08
N LYS A 127 -0.12 -14.09 14.30
CA LYS A 127 -0.23 -14.74 15.60
C LYS A 127 1.10 -15.34 16.09
N GLU A 128 1.87 -15.96 15.20
CA GLU A 128 3.19 -16.54 15.54
C GLU A 128 4.22 -15.47 15.92
N ARG A 129 4.07 -14.25 15.37
CA ARG A 129 5.02 -13.13 15.55
C ARG A 129 4.51 -12.01 16.46
N ASP A 130 3.34 -12.20 17.07
CA ASP A 130 2.65 -11.21 17.91
C ASP A 130 2.45 -9.85 17.21
N TRP A 131 2.18 -9.88 15.90
CA TRP A 131 1.86 -8.68 15.13
C TRP A 131 0.42 -8.23 15.38
N LEU A 132 0.21 -6.91 15.37
CA LEU A 132 -1.11 -6.33 15.56
C LEU A 132 -2.02 -6.67 14.37
N SER A 133 -3.14 -7.36 14.65
CA SER A 133 -4.21 -7.60 13.68
C SER A 133 -5.40 -6.69 13.95
N LEU A 134 -5.85 -5.94 12.93
CA LEU A 134 -6.98 -5.03 12.98
C LEU A 134 -8.14 -5.53 12.10
N ASP A 135 -9.35 -5.25 12.57
CA ASP A 135 -10.58 -5.44 11.81
C ASP A 135 -11.22 -4.07 11.49
N TRP A 136 -11.25 -3.74 10.20
CA TRP A 136 -11.84 -2.50 9.68
C TRP A 136 -13.26 -2.64 9.13
N THR A 137 -13.93 -3.79 9.32
CA THR A 137 -15.36 -3.92 9.04
C THR A 137 -16.20 -3.08 10.00
#